data_AF-A0AA87ZL06-F1
#
_entry.id   AF-A0AA87ZL06-F1
#
_cell.length_a   1.000
_cell.length_b   1.000
_cell.length_c   1.000
_cell.angle_alpha   90.00
_cell.angle_beta   90.00
_cell.angle_gamma   90.00
#
_symmetry.space_group_name_H-M   'P 1'
#
loop_
_entity.id
_entity.type
_entity.pdbx_description
1 polymer ?
#
loop_
_entity_poly.entity_id
_entity_poly.type
_entity_poly.pdbx_seq_one_letter_code
_entity_poly.pdbx_strand_id
1 'polypeptide(L)'
;MSLVGGSSHDICKPIVANDVDSIQFALNLEFLEAEFFLSGALGVGLDSINSSLAQGGPPPIGARKANLEPLVNRIIEEFAFQEVGHLRAIVSRVGGFPRPLLNLSSENIGRLFDEAVGYTLRPTFDPYATTTNYLLAAYVIPYVGLVGYVGTIPILALQLRNKLAKCGLKDEGITVPLALGAENRTTSNVLSADSFSLSYARTPPEILRTIYATGDESRPGGFYPKGANGNIARSFLGRPK
;
A
#
# COMPACT_ATOMS: atom_id res chain seq x y z
N MET A 1 3.79 -33.78 35.95
CA MET A 1 4.00 -32.32 35.93
C MET A 1 4.11 -31.93 34.46
N SER A 2 2.96 -31.68 33.82
CA SER A 2 2.90 -31.40 32.38
C SER A 2 3.34 -29.97 32.10
N LEU A 3 4.31 -29.84 31.21
CA LEU A 3 4.65 -28.58 30.54
C LEU A 3 3.50 -28.22 29.61
N VAL A 4 2.77 -27.15 29.94
CA VAL A 4 1.77 -26.56 29.04
C VAL A 4 2.54 -25.80 27.97
N GLY A 5 2.55 -26.34 26.75
CA GLY A 5 3.03 -25.65 25.56
C GLY A 5 2.10 -24.50 25.21
N GLY A 6 2.63 -23.27 25.23
CA GLY A 6 1.96 -22.13 24.62
C GLY A 6 1.83 -22.37 23.11
N SER A 7 0.62 -22.20 22.58
CA SER A 7 0.40 -22.32 21.13
C SER A 7 1.08 -21.15 20.43
N SER A 8 2.16 -21.44 19.71
CA SER A 8 2.73 -20.56 18.71
C SER A 8 1.65 -20.29 17.65
N HIS A 9 1.04 -19.11 17.70
CA HIS A 9 0.12 -18.66 16.66
C HIS A 9 0.90 -18.55 15.35
N ASP A 10 0.48 -19.31 14.34
CA ASP A 10 1.04 -19.23 12.99
C ASP A 10 0.80 -17.84 12.41
N ILE A 11 1.87 -17.07 12.28
CA ILE A 11 1.90 -15.67 11.80
C ILE A 11 1.39 -15.54 10.34
N CYS A 12 1.24 -16.67 9.63
CA CYS A 12 0.92 -16.76 8.21
C CYS A 12 -0.44 -17.44 7.90
N LYS A 13 -1.28 -17.75 8.90
CA LYS A 13 -2.59 -18.38 8.63
C LYS A 13 -3.58 -17.38 7.99
N PRO A 14 -4.35 -17.80 6.97
CA PRO A 14 -5.44 -16.99 6.41
C PRO A 14 -6.45 -16.62 7.50
N ILE A 15 -6.90 -15.37 7.51
CA ILE A 15 -8.03 -14.95 8.34
C ILE A 15 -9.31 -15.42 7.66
N VAL A 16 -10.23 -16.03 8.41
CA VAL A 16 -11.60 -16.25 7.93
C VAL A 16 -12.33 -14.91 7.99
N ALA A 17 -12.49 -14.25 6.84
CA ALA A 17 -13.29 -13.05 6.68
C ALA A 17 -14.44 -13.32 5.72
N ASN A 18 -15.59 -12.68 5.93
CA ASN A 18 -16.66 -12.69 4.93
C ASN A 18 -16.32 -11.72 3.78
N ASP A 19 -17.01 -11.85 2.65
CA ASP A 19 -16.73 -11.05 1.45
C ASP A 19 -16.84 -9.54 1.72
N VAL A 20 -17.78 -9.12 2.57
CA VAL A 20 -17.97 -7.72 2.96
C VAL A 20 -16.74 -7.18 3.68
N ASP A 21 -16.24 -7.88 4.69
CA ASP A 21 -15.06 -7.48 5.47
C ASP A 21 -13.80 -7.43 4.59
N SER A 22 -13.70 -8.33 3.63
CA SER A 22 -12.57 -8.41 2.71
C SER A 22 -12.59 -7.26 1.69
N ILE A 23 -13.76 -6.93 1.14
CA ILE A 23 -13.95 -5.77 0.25
C ILE A 23 -13.76 -4.47 1.03
N GLN A 24 -14.27 -4.35 2.26
CA GLN A 24 -14.06 -3.19 3.10
C GLN A 24 -12.59 -3.02 3.50
N PHE A 25 -11.82 -4.10 3.65
CA PHE A 25 -10.39 -3.99 3.89
C PHE A 25 -9.67 -3.28 2.74
N ALA A 26 -10.06 -3.57 1.49
CA ALA A 26 -9.53 -2.90 0.30
C ALA A 26 -9.80 -1.39 0.32
N LEU A 27 -10.93 -0.94 0.90
CA LEU A 27 -11.28 0.48 1.01
C LEU A 27 -10.19 1.33 1.69
N ASN A 28 -9.36 0.75 2.57
CA ASN A 28 -8.21 1.47 3.13
C ASN A 28 -7.22 1.92 2.06
N LEU A 29 -6.95 1.06 1.08
CA LEU A 29 -6.01 1.30 -0.01
C LEU A 29 -6.59 2.28 -1.02
N GLU A 30 -7.86 2.12 -1.35
CA GLU A 30 -8.61 3.05 -2.20
C GLU A 30 -8.57 4.48 -1.65
N PHE A 31 -8.68 4.66 -0.33
CA PHE A 31 -8.49 5.98 0.28
C PHE A 31 -7.06 6.49 0.13
N LEU A 32 -6.05 5.63 0.32
CA LEU A 32 -4.65 6.02 0.19
C LEU A 32 -4.33 6.50 -1.23
N GLU A 33 -4.79 5.75 -2.23
CA GLU A 33 -4.53 6.03 -3.65
C GLU A 33 -5.33 7.23 -4.13
N ALA A 34 -6.63 7.32 -3.78
CA ALA A 34 -7.45 8.49 -4.11
C ALA A 34 -6.85 9.78 -3.54
N GLU A 35 -6.46 9.80 -2.26
CA GLU A 35 -5.84 10.98 -1.67
C GLU A 35 -4.50 11.33 -2.32
N PHE A 36 -3.67 10.33 -2.60
CA PHE A 36 -2.37 10.55 -3.23
C PHE A 36 -2.52 11.14 -4.63
N PHE A 37 -3.34 10.52 -5.49
CA PHE A 37 -3.55 10.94 -6.87
C PHE A 37 -4.30 12.25 -6.98
N LEU A 38 -5.37 12.48 -6.20
CA LEU A 38 -6.07 13.77 -6.20
C LEU A 38 -5.14 14.90 -5.75
N SER A 39 -4.38 14.68 -4.68
CA SER A 39 -3.46 15.70 -4.18
C SER A 39 -2.37 15.98 -5.20
N GLY A 40 -1.74 14.96 -5.79
CA GLY A 40 -0.69 15.16 -6.77
C GLY A 40 -1.19 15.79 -8.08
N ALA A 41 -2.33 15.33 -8.59
CA ALA A 41 -2.89 15.81 -9.85
C ALA A 41 -3.58 17.16 -9.73
N LEU A 42 -4.28 17.46 -8.64
CA LEU A 42 -5.16 18.64 -8.53
C LEU A 42 -4.78 19.58 -7.39
N GLY A 43 -4.01 19.11 -6.40
CA GLY A 43 -3.66 19.88 -5.20
C GLY A 43 -4.77 19.89 -4.14
N VAL A 44 -5.78 19.06 -4.31
CA VAL A 44 -6.92 18.90 -3.39
C VAL A 44 -7.14 17.43 -3.06
N GLY A 45 -7.78 17.12 -1.93
CA GLY A 45 -8.09 15.75 -1.51
C GLY A 45 -9.51 15.32 -1.87
N LEU A 46 -9.91 14.13 -1.40
CA LEU A 46 -11.24 13.55 -1.65
C LEU A 46 -12.38 14.49 -1.24
N ASP A 47 -12.20 15.28 -0.18
CA ASP A 47 -13.23 16.16 0.36
C ASP A 47 -13.68 17.23 -0.65
N SER A 48 -12.79 17.66 -1.54
CA SER A 48 -13.11 18.63 -2.59
C SER A 48 -13.86 18.01 -3.77
N ILE A 49 -13.75 16.70 -3.96
CA ILE A 49 -14.45 15.97 -5.03
C ILE A 49 -15.79 15.44 -4.52
N ASN A 50 -15.77 14.76 -3.37
CA ASN A 50 -16.95 14.22 -2.70
C ASN A 50 -16.63 13.88 -1.23
N SER A 51 -16.88 14.85 -0.34
CA SER A 51 -16.69 14.69 1.11
C SER A 51 -17.56 13.60 1.74
N SER A 52 -18.69 13.22 1.13
CA SER A 52 -19.53 12.15 1.66
C SER A 52 -18.83 10.78 1.61
N LEU A 53 -17.94 10.57 0.63
CA LEU A 53 -17.15 9.34 0.52
C LEU A 53 -16.10 9.21 1.64
N ALA A 54 -15.62 10.32 2.20
CA ALA A 54 -14.72 10.30 3.34
C ALA A 54 -15.41 9.91 4.66
N GLN A 55 -16.76 9.94 4.69
CA GLN A 55 -17.59 9.62 5.85
C GLN A 55 -17.12 10.30 7.16
N GLY A 56 -16.71 11.57 7.05
CA GLY A 56 -16.23 12.36 8.18
C GLY A 56 -14.81 12.03 8.67
N GLY A 57 -14.08 11.16 7.97
CA GLY A 57 -12.67 10.89 8.25
C GLY A 57 -11.77 12.11 7.99
N PRO A 58 -10.65 12.28 8.71
CA PRO A 58 -9.80 13.47 8.58
C PRO A 58 -8.99 13.48 7.27
N PRO A 59 -8.65 14.67 6.73
CA PRO A 59 -7.81 14.79 5.52
C PRO A 59 -6.39 14.26 5.76
N PRO A 60 -5.68 13.87 4.68
CA PRO A 60 -4.32 13.35 4.79
C PRO A 60 -3.34 14.42 5.27
N ILE A 61 -2.28 13.98 5.96
CA ILE A 61 -1.16 14.82 6.37
C ILE A 61 -0.19 14.97 5.21
N GLY A 62 0.19 16.20 4.88
CA GLY A 62 1.35 16.51 4.05
C GLY A 62 1.22 16.22 2.55
N ALA A 63 0.04 15.79 2.09
CA ALA A 63 -0.24 15.65 0.66
C ALA A 63 -0.23 17.02 -0.03
N ARG A 64 0.31 17.11 -1.25
CA ARG A 64 0.38 18.38 -2.00
C ARG A 64 0.35 18.17 -3.51
N LYS A 65 0.10 19.25 -4.24
CA LYS A 65 0.22 19.28 -5.70
C LYS A 65 1.64 18.88 -6.12
N ALA A 66 1.73 17.93 -7.04
CA ALA A 66 2.98 17.50 -7.64
C ALA A 66 3.36 18.42 -8.80
N ASN A 67 4.65 18.65 -8.98
CA ASN A 67 5.19 19.33 -10.15
C ASN A 67 5.26 18.37 -11.35
N LEU A 68 4.13 18.18 -12.01
CA LEU A 68 3.94 17.27 -13.13
C LEU A 68 3.95 18.01 -14.47
N GLU A 69 4.56 17.39 -15.47
CA GLU A 69 4.40 17.81 -16.85
C GLU A 69 2.92 17.73 -17.28
N PRO A 70 2.44 18.61 -18.18
CA PRO A 70 1.01 18.72 -18.48
C PRO A 70 0.34 17.43 -18.94
N LEU A 71 1.03 16.60 -19.73
CA LEU A 71 0.50 15.31 -20.18
C LEU A 71 0.37 14.33 -19.01
N VAL A 72 1.43 14.22 -18.19
CA VAL A 72 1.42 13.32 -17.03
C VAL A 72 0.39 13.79 -16.00
N ASN A 73 0.24 15.10 -15.79
CA ASN A 73 -0.77 15.63 -14.87
C ASN A 73 -2.18 15.17 -15.23
N ARG A 74 -2.56 15.18 -16.52
CA ARG A 74 -3.86 14.67 -17.00
C ARG A 74 -4.02 13.16 -16.77
N ILE A 75 -2.95 12.38 -17.00
CA ILE A 75 -2.99 10.93 -16.74
C ILE A 75 -3.18 10.64 -15.24
N ILE A 76 -2.46 11.35 -14.37
CA ILE A 76 -2.61 11.18 -12.91
C ILE A 76 -3.99 11.66 -12.44
N GLU A 77 -4.56 12.69 -13.08
CA GLU A 77 -5.94 13.11 -12.84
C GLU A 77 -6.95 12.00 -13.19
N GLU A 78 -6.75 11.30 -14.30
CA GLU A 78 -7.57 10.13 -14.64
C GLU A 78 -7.48 9.02 -13.59
N PHE A 79 -6.26 8.70 -13.10
CA PHE A 79 -6.08 7.73 -12.01
C PHE A 79 -6.82 8.18 -10.75
N ALA A 80 -6.72 9.47 -10.41
CA ALA A 80 -7.41 10.03 -9.25
C ALA A 80 -8.94 9.82 -9.32
N PHE A 81 -9.54 10.05 -10.48
CA PHE A 81 -10.98 9.84 -10.67
C PHE A 81 -11.37 8.36 -10.72
N GLN A 82 -10.49 7.46 -11.15
CA GLN A 82 -10.71 6.02 -11.07
C GLN A 82 -10.82 5.56 -9.61
N GLU A 83 -9.91 5.99 -8.73
CA GLU A 83 -9.97 5.63 -7.31
C GLU A 83 -11.21 6.21 -6.59
N VAL A 84 -11.63 7.43 -6.96
CA VAL A 84 -12.92 7.97 -6.49
C VAL A 84 -14.10 7.10 -6.96
N GLY A 85 -14.01 6.54 -8.16
CA GLY A 85 -14.95 5.56 -8.70
C GLY A 85 -14.98 4.26 -7.92
N HIS A 86 -13.81 3.70 -7.57
CA HIS A 86 -13.68 2.50 -6.74
C HIS A 86 -14.27 2.71 -5.34
N LEU A 87 -13.93 3.82 -4.68
CA LEU A 87 -14.52 4.22 -3.39
C LEU A 87 -16.05 4.24 -3.48
N ARG A 88 -16.61 4.86 -4.53
CA ARG A 88 -18.07 4.90 -4.74
C ARG A 88 -18.67 3.51 -4.95
N ALA A 89 -18.02 2.68 -5.76
CA ALA A 89 -18.48 1.33 -6.06
C ALA A 89 -18.54 0.48 -4.78
N ILE A 90 -17.46 0.46 -4.00
CA ILE A 90 -17.37 -0.30 -2.75
C ILE A 90 -18.39 0.21 -1.73
N VAL A 91 -18.41 1.52 -1.46
CA VAL A 91 -19.31 2.11 -0.46
C VAL A 91 -20.79 1.85 -0.82
N SER A 92 -21.15 1.89 -2.11
CA SER A 92 -22.52 1.61 -2.55
C SER A 92 -22.92 0.14 -2.40
N ARG A 93 -21.96 -0.80 -2.45
CA ARG A 93 -22.23 -2.23 -2.47
C ARG A 93 -22.19 -2.88 -1.09
N VAL A 94 -21.22 -2.50 -0.26
CA VAL A 94 -20.93 -3.16 1.02
C VAL A 94 -20.87 -2.18 2.20
N GLY A 95 -21.23 -0.91 1.98
CA GLY A 95 -21.00 0.16 2.94
C GLY A 95 -19.53 0.54 3.03
N GLY A 96 -19.21 1.49 3.90
CA GLY A 96 -17.83 1.88 4.15
C GLY A 96 -17.62 2.32 5.60
N PHE A 97 -16.48 2.94 5.83
CA PHE A 97 -16.10 3.50 7.11
C PHE A 97 -15.45 4.88 6.90
N PRO A 98 -15.32 5.70 7.96
CA PRO A 98 -14.57 6.94 7.90
C PRO A 98 -13.16 6.73 7.33
N ARG A 99 -12.75 7.57 6.37
CA ARG A 99 -11.38 7.61 5.84
C ARG A 99 -10.39 7.60 7.02
N PRO A 100 -9.42 6.66 7.09
CA PRO A 100 -8.42 6.68 8.15
C PRO A 100 -7.51 7.90 7.99
N LEU A 101 -6.87 8.33 9.08
CA LEU A 101 -5.85 9.38 8.97
C LEU A 101 -4.65 8.83 8.18
N LEU A 102 -4.36 9.46 7.04
CA LEU A 102 -3.27 9.09 6.16
C LEU A 102 -2.07 10.04 6.32
N ASN A 103 -0.85 9.52 6.18
CA ASN A 103 0.37 10.32 6.13
C ASN A 103 1.01 10.22 4.74
N LEU A 104 0.77 11.24 3.93
CA LEU A 104 1.26 11.37 2.56
C LEU A 104 2.39 12.42 2.46
N SER A 105 2.98 12.81 3.59
CA SER A 105 4.10 13.75 3.57
C SER A 105 5.30 13.21 2.79
N SER A 106 6.04 14.12 2.15
CA SER A 106 7.31 13.79 1.49
C SER A 106 8.30 13.13 2.45
N GLU A 107 8.27 13.46 3.74
CA GLU A 107 9.13 12.82 4.75
C GLU A 107 8.78 11.34 4.94
N ASN A 108 7.49 11.00 5.03
CA ASN A 108 7.05 9.62 5.20
C ASN A 108 7.36 8.78 3.96
N ILE A 109 7.05 9.31 2.77
CA ILE A 109 7.34 8.64 1.50
C ILE A 109 8.86 8.56 1.26
N GLY A 110 9.61 9.58 1.65
CA GLY A 110 11.08 9.57 1.61
C GLY A 110 11.68 8.46 2.47
N ARG A 111 11.19 8.28 3.70
CA ARG A 111 11.61 7.17 4.58
C ARG A 111 11.32 5.80 3.97
N LEU A 112 10.15 5.64 3.35
CA LEU A 112 9.83 4.41 2.62
C LEU A 112 10.87 4.14 1.52
N PHE A 113 11.25 5.16 0.74
CA PHE A 113 12.27 5.02 -0.31
C PHE A 113 13.67 4.73 0.25
N ASP A 114 14.06 5.34 1.36
CA ASP A 114 15.33 5.06 2.05
C ASP A 114 15.40 3.58 2.49
N GLU A 115 14.34 3.08 3.12
CA GLU A 115 14.23 1.68 3.51
C GLU A 115 14.21 0.75 2.29
N ALA A 116 13.65 1.22 1.18
CA ALA A 116 13.55 0.48 -0.06
C ALA A 116 14.95 0.23 -0.67
N VAL A 117 15.74 1.30 -0.80
CA VAL A 117 17.10 1.25 -1.37
C VAL A 117 18.17 0.78 -0.37
N GLY A 118 17.85 0.72 0.92
CA GLY A 118 18.73 0.24 1.99
C GLY A 118 19.70 1.28 2.54
N TYR A 119 19.54 2.56 2.20
CA TYR A 119 20.34 3.68 2.72
C TYR A 119 19.56 4.99 2.59
N THR A 120 19.95 6.01 3.36
CA THR A 120 19.32 7.34 3.31
C THR A 120 19.70 8.08 2.03
N LEU A 121 18.70 8.39 1.20
CA LEU A 121 18.86 9.20 0.00
C LEU A 121 19.19 10.66 0.36
N ARG A 122 20.11 11.26 -0.41
CA ARG A 122 20.51 12.67 -0.28
C ARG A 122 20.50 13.32 -1.68
N PRO A 123 19.58 14.27 -1.96
CA PRO A 123 18.49 14.74 -1.09
C PRO A 123 17.45 13.64 -0.80
N THR A 124 16.68 13.81 0.27
CA THR A 124 15.57 12.91 0.61
C THR A 124 14.59 12.84 -0.56
N PHE A 125 14.09 11.65 -0.85
CA PHE A 125 13.14 11.46 -1.93
C PHE A 125 11.84 12.24 -1.66
N ASP A 126 11.47 13.11 -2.58
CA ASP A 126 10.24 13.90 -2.53
C ASP A 126 9.34 13.52 -3.71
N PRO A 127 8.22 12.82 -3.47
CA PRO A 127 7.35 12.35 -4.54
C PRO A 127 6.74 13.50 -5.36
N TYR A 128 6.60 14.70 -4.77
CA TYR A 128 5.91 15.81 -5.41
C TYR A 128 6.84 16.77 -6.17
N ALA A 129 8.15 16.51 -6.15
CA ALA A 129 9.15 17.46 -6.68
C ALA A 129 9.23 17.49 -8.21
N THR A 130 9.06 16.34 -8.87
CA THR A 130 9.18 16.20 -10.32
C THR A 130 8.25 15.11 -10.84
N THR A 131 7.96 15.14 -12.15
CA THR A 131 7.28 14.05 -12.86
C THR A 131 7.92 12.69 -12.58
N THR A 132 9.25 12.59 -12.68
CA THR A 132 9.98 11.32 -12.46
C THR A 132 9.78 10.81 -11.04
N ASN A 133 9.94 11.67 -10.02
CA ASN A 133 9.73 11.27 -8.64
C ASN A 133 8.28 10.85 -8.40
N TYR A 134 7.32 11.58 -8.97
CA TYR A 134 5.92 11.25 -8.79
C TYR A 134 5.56 9.92 -9.46
N LEU A 135 6.08 9.64 -10.66
CA LEU A 135 5.86 8.36 -11.33
C LEU A 135 6.51 7.20 -10.58
N LEU A 136 7.70 7.40 -10.00
CA LEU A 136 8.31 6.41 -9.10
C LEU A 136 7.44 6.18 -7.86
N ALA A 137 6.87 7.23 -7.28
CA ALA A 137 5.98 7.11 -6.13
C ALA A 137 4.62 6.50 -6.49
N ALA A 138 4.04 6.83 -7.64
CA ALA A 138 2.83 6.21 -8.19
C ALA A 138 3.05 4.73 -8.54
N TYR A 139 4.29 4.35 -8.82
CA TYR A 139 4.70 2.96 -8.95
C TYR A 139 5.05 2.29 -7.61
N VAL A 140 5.15 3.03 -6.50
CA VAL A 140 5.46 2.45 -5.18
C VAL A 140 4.25 2.43 -4.27
N ILE A 141 3.48 3.52 -4.16
CA ILE A 141 2.40 3.74 -3.19
C ILE A 141 1.20 2.82 -3.42
N PRO A 142 0.58 2.82 -4.62
CA PRO A 142 -0.35 1.75 -4.99
C PRO A 142 0.26 0.39 -4.73
N TYR A 143 1.57 0.21 -4.89
CA TYR A 143 2.26 -1.08 -4.77
C TYR A 143 2.59 -1.54 -3.35
N VAL A 144 2.65 -0.63 -2.38
CA VAL A 144 2.64 -0.93 -0.94
C VAL A 144 1.25 -1.39 -0.51
N GLY A 145 0.21 -0.93 -1.22
CA GLY A 145 -1.18 -1.36 -1.08
C GLY A 145 -1.57 -2.62 -1.86
N LEU A 146 -1.15 -2.75 -3.11
CA LEU A 146 -1.43 -3.82 -4.07
C LEU A 146 -0.90 -5.14 -3.47
N VAL A 147 -1.70 -6.11 -3.03
CA VAL A 147 -3.13 -6.31 -3.32
C VAL A 147 -3.69 -7.32 -2.32
N GLY A 148 -4.82 -6.99 -1.70
CA GLY A 148 -5.66 -7.93 -0.96
C GLY A 148 -6.51 -8.85 -1.86
N TYR A 149 -6.49 -8.69 -3.20
CA TYR A 149 -7.37 -9.49 -4.07
C TYR A 149 -6.84 -10.10 -5.38
N VAL A 150 -5.88 -9.56 -6.13
CA VAL A 150 -5.35 -10.27 -7.31
C VAL A 150 -3.92 -9.84 -7.56
N GLY A 151 -2.97 -10.78 -7.54
CA GLY A 151 -1.54 -10.51 -7.59
C GLY A 151 -1.00 -9.83 -8.86
N THR A 152 -0.57 -8.56 -8.72
CA THR A 152 0.28 -7.79 -9.66
C THR A 152 1.44 -6.96 -8.99
N ILE A 153 2.71 -7.44 -9.07
CA ILE A 153 3.99 -6.78 -9.52
C ILE A 153 4.76 -5.67 -8.65
N PRO A 154 6.11 -5.36 -8.76
CA PRO A 154 7.20 -4.97 -7.77
C PRO A 154 7.67 -3.49 -7.91
N ILE A 155 8.92 -3.01 -7.69
CA ILE A 155 9.91 -3.02 -6.57
C ILE A 155 10.51 -1.61 -6.51
N LEU A 156 10.66 -1.11 -5.28
CA LEU A 156 11.89 -0.43 -4.86
C LEU A 156 12.49 -1.08 -3.59
N ALA A 157 11.81 -2.04 -2.93
CA ALA A 157 12.06 -2.43 -1.52
C ALA A 157 12.15 -3.96 -1.26
N LEU A 158 13.17 -4.63 -1.80
CA LEU A 158 13.39 -6.09 -1.69
C LEU A 158 13.59 -6.58 -0.24
N GLN A 159 14.59 -6.02 0.46
CA GLN A 159 14.99 -6.48 1.79
C GLN A 159 13.93 -6.13 2.85
N LEU A 160 13.30 -4.97 2.69
CA LEU A 160 12.21 -4.54 3.55
C LEU A 160 11.03 -5.49 3.45
N ARG A 161 10.57 -5.85 2.24
CA ARG A 161 9.39 -6.71 2.06
C ARG A 161 9.55 -8.10 2.66
N ASN A 162 10.63 -8.81 2.33
CA ASN A 162 10.87 -10.14 2.89
C ASN A 162 11.04 -10.07 4.42
N LYS A 163 11.60 -8.98 4.96
CA LYS A 163 11.72 -8.72 6.41
C LYS A 163 10.38 -8.39 7.08
N LEU A 164 9.56 -7.52 6.49
CA LEU A 164 8.30 -7.04 7.06
C LEU A 164 7.17 -8.06 6.88
N ALA A 165 7.12 -8.80 5.77
CA ALA A 165 6.11 -9.82 5.53
C ALA A 165 6.29 -11.06 6.42
N LYS A 166 7.54 -11.35 6.83
CA LYS A 166 7.94 -12.46 7.73
C LYS A 166 7.71 -13.89 7.19
N CYS A 167 6.96 -14.09 6.11
CA CYS A 167 6.54 -15.41 5.62
C CYS A 167 6.93 -15.64 4.15
N GLY A 168 7.87 -16.55 3.88
CA GLY A 168 8.23 -16.97 2.51
C GLY A 168 8.94 -15.91 1.66
N LEU A 169 9.32 -16.28 0.43
CA LEU A 169 9.79 -15.33 -0.58
C LEU A 169 8.58 -14.58 -1.14
N LYS A 170 8.60 -13.25 -1.02
CA LYS A 170 7.55 -12.39 -1.56
C LYS A 170 8.01 -11.60 -2.78
N ASP A 171 9.30 -11.72 -3.11
CA ASP A 171 9.99 -10.93 -4.11
C ASP A 171 11.37 -11.52 -4.45
N GLU A 172 11.74 -11.54 -5.74
CA GLU A 172 12.99 -12.11 -6.26
C GLU A 172 14.08 -11.04 -6.53
N GLY A 173 13.74 -9.74 -6.50
CA GLY A 173 14.69 -8.62 -6.69
C GLY A 173 14.78 -8.09 -8.12
N ILE A 174 15.60 -7.05 -8.37
CA ILE A 174 15.65 -6.30 -9.65
C ILE A 174 16.41 -7.01 -10.77
N THR A 175 17.21 -8.02 -10.42
CA THR A 175 17.96 -8.85 -11.36
C THR A 175 17.84 -10.28 -10.90
N VAL A 176 17.32 -11.13 -11.79
CA VAL A 176 17.16 -12.57 -11.54
C VAL A 176 17.92 -13.35 -12.61
N PRO A 177 18.35 -14.59 -12.32
CA PRO A 177 18.78 -15.52 -13.35
C PRO A 177 17.74 -15.60 -14.47
N LEU A 178 18.16 -15.69 -15.73
CA LEU A 178 17.26 -15.66 -16.90
C LEU A 178 16.10 -16.67 -16.81
N ALA A 179 16.35 -17.84 -16.18
CA ALA A 179 15.36 -18.89 -15.96
C ALA A 179 14.28 -18.57 -14.91
N LEU A 180 14.43 -17.46 -14.19
CA LEU A 180 13.45 -16.92 -13.25
C LEU A 180 12.88 -15.58 -13.75
N GLY A 181 13.39 -15.08 -14.88
CA GLY A 181 12.88 -13.87 -15.51
C GLY A 181 11.48 -14.05 -16.07
N ALA A 182 10.76 -12.95 -16.23
CA ALA A 182 9.44 -12.96 -16.86
C ALA A 182 9.47 -13.70 -18.21
N GLU A 183 8.64 -14.74 -18.34
CA GLU A 183 8.54 -15.63 -19.51
C GLU A 183 9.87 -16.34 -19.88
N ASN A 184 10.85 -16.37 -18.97
CA ASN A 184 12.25 -16.78 -19.19
C ASN A 184 13.00 -15.92 -20.24
N ARG A 185 12.56 -14.67 -20.46
CA ARG A 185 13.07 -13.83 -21.57
C ARG A 185 13.89 -12.64 -21.14
N THR A 186 13.98 -12.35 -19.85
CA THR A 186 14.68 -11.17 -19.34
C THR A 186 15.44 -11.49 -18.05
N THR A 187 16.56 -10.82 -17.82
CA THR A 187 17.24 -10.84 -16.51
C THR A 187 16.85 -9.65 -15.64
N SER A 188 16.15 -8.66 -16.21
CA SER A 188 15.53 -7.58 -15.46
C SER A 188 14.22 -8.06 -14.86
N ASN A 189 14.04 -7.81 -13.57
CA ASN A 189 12.87 -8.28 -12.84
C ASN A 189 12.17 -7.10 -12.17
N VAL A 190 11.47 -6.36 -13.04
CA VAL A 190 10.55 -5.28 -12.68
C VAL A 190 9.14 -5.84 -12.51
N LEU A 191 8.99 -7.19 -12.40
CA LEU A 191 7.74 -7.89 -12.07
C LEU A 191 7.88 -8.72 -10.73
N SER A 192 7.11 -8.48 -9.63
CA SER A 192 7.09 -9.33 -8.40
C SER A 192 6.16 -10.47 -8.69
N ALA A 193 6.61 -11.31 -9.59
CA ALA A 193 5.86 -12.40 -10.12
C ALA A 193 6.72 -13.66 -10.12
N ASP A 194 6.07 -14.81 -10.21
CA ASP A 194 6.76 -16.03 -10.59
C ASP A 194 7.23 -15.95 -12.06
N SER A 195 7.89 -17.02 -12.52
CA SER A 195 8.38 -17.12 -13.90
C SER A 195 7.29 -16.99 -14.98
N PHE A 196 6.01 -17.10 -14.62
CA PHE A 196 4.84 -16.91 -15.50
C PHE A 196 4.26 -15.50 -15.45
N SER A 197 4.94 -14.56 -14.79
CA SER A 197 4.46 -13.19 -14.59
C SER A 197 3.17 -13.12 -13.74
N LEU A 198 2.86 -14.15 -12.94
CA LEU A 198 1.78 -14.15 -11.96
C LEU A 198 2.28 -13.69 -10.60
N SER A 199 1.57 -12.79 -9.91
CA SER A 199 2.09 -12.27 -8.64
C SER A 199 1.60 -13.02 -7.41
N TYR A 200 2.39 -12.86 -6.36
CA TYR A 200 2.16 -13.49 -5.07
C TYR A 200 0.97 -12.87 -4.34
N ALA A 201 0.03 -13.72 -3.92
CA ALA A 201 -1.06 -13.32 -3.03
C ALA A 201 -0.52 -12.84 -1.66
N ARG A 202 -1.22 -11.87 -1.06
CA ARG A 202 -0.91 -11.34 0.28
C ARG A 202 -2.10 -11.48 1.20
N THR A 203 -1.83 -11.81 2.44
CA THR A 203 -2.81 -11.83 3.52
C THR A 203 -3.00 -10.42 4.10
N PRO A 204 -4.17 -10.11 4.70
CA PRO A 204 -4.38 -8.82 5.36
C PRO A 204 -3.27 -8.39 6.36
N PRO A 205 -2.72 -9.25 7.24
CA PRO A 205 -1.64 -8.84 8.13
C PRO A 205 -0.35 -8.50 7.37
N GLU A 206 -0.01 -9.20 6.29
CA GLU A 206 1.15 -8.85 5.45
C GLU A 206 0.99 -7.45 4.83
N ILE A 207 -0.24 -7.11 4.40
CA ILE A 207 -0.56 -5.77 3.89
C ILE A 207 -0.42 -4.73 5.01
N LEU A 208 -1.01 -4.97 6.19
CA LEU A 208 -0.95 -4.06 7.34
C LEU A 208 0.49 -3.78 7.80
N ARG A 209 1.33 -4.82 7.93
CA ARG A 209 2.76 -4.69 8.26
C ARG A 209 3.50 -3.77 7.30
N THR A 210 3.13 -3.83 6.02
CA THR A 210 3.78 -3.08 4.94
C THR A 210 3.29 -1.63 4.91
N ILE A 211 1.98 -1.39 4.91
CA ILE A 211 1.43 -0.03 4.87
C ILE A 211 1.67 0.75 6.16
N TYR A 212 1.91 0.06 7.28
CA TYR A 212 2.36 0.67 8.53
C TYR A 212 3.87 0.91 8.57
N ALA A 213 4.64 0.32 7.66
CA ALA A 213 6.11 0.35 7.64
C ALA A 213 6.74 -0.06 8.99
N THR A 214 6.07 -0.92 9.76
CA THR A 214 6.53 -1.37 11.08
C THR A 214 6.92 -2.85 11.09
N GLY A 215 6.46 -3.62 10.10
CA GLY A 215 6.61 -5.08 10.12
C GLY A 215 5.73 -5.74 11.18
N ASP A 216 4.78 -5.00 11.76
CA ASP A 216 3.87 -5.46 12.80
C ASP A 216 2.47 -4.89 12.55
N GLU A 217 1.54 -5.77 12.17
CA GLU A 217 0.14 -5.46 11.86
C GLU A 217 -0.64 -4.88 13.05
N SER A 218 -0.10 -5.03 14.27
CA SER A 218 -0.67 -4.44 15.49
C SER A 218 -0.11 -3.05 15.81
N ARG A 219 0.91 -2.58 15.07
CA ARG A 219 1.60 -1.31 15.30
C ARG A 219 1.42 -0.36 14.12
N PRO A 220 0.45 0.57 14.20
CA PRO A 220 0.29 1.65 13.24
C PRO A 220 1.55 2.48 13.03
N GLY A 221 1.69 3.04 11.83
CA GLY A 221 2.84 3.81 11.40
C GLY A 221 2.73 4.14 9.91
N GLY A 222 3.82 4.56 9.29
CA GLY A 222 3.91 4.74 7.84
C GLY A 222 2.74 5.58 7.29
N PHE A 223 2.03 5.02 6.31
CA PHE A 223 0.87 5.66 5.69
C PHE A 223 -0.34 5.79 6.61
N TYR A 224 -0.44 4.99 7.66
CA TYR A 224 -1.59 4.95 8.57
C TYR A 224 -1.13 5.18 10.02
N PRO A 225 -0.76 6.40 10.41
CA PRO A 225 -0.24 6.71 11.75
C PRO A 225 -1.19 6.38 12.90
N LYS A 226 -2.50 6.23 12.64
CA LYS A 226 -3.54 5.84 13.60
C LYS A 226 -4.21 4.49 13.29
N GLY A 227 -3.65 3.76 12.34
CA GLY A 227 -4.12 2.46 11.90
C GLY A 227 -5.20 2.58 10.83
N ALA A 228 -5.31 1.49 10.07
CA ALA A 228 -6.35 1.25 9.09
C ALA A 228 -7.70 0.92 9.76
N ASN A 229 -8.78 1.04 9.01
CA ASN A 229 -10.16 0.87 9.44
C ASN A 229 -10.80 -0.42 8.89
N GLY A 230 -12.01 -0.73 9.36
CA GLY A 230 -12.76 -1.95 9.03
C GLY A 230 -12.46 -3.11 10.00
N ASN A 231 -13.35 -4.11 10.00
CA ASN A 231 -13.30 -5.21 10.98
C ASN A 231 -11.96 -5.95 10.98
N ILE A 232 -11.44 -6.28 9.79
CA ILE A 232 -10.15 -6.98 9.64
C ILE A 232 -9.01 -6.16 10.24
N ALA A 233 -8.82 -4.91 9.81
CA ALA A 233 -7.71 -4.08 10.29
C ALA A 233 -7.82 -3.79 11.79
N ARG A 234 -9.03 -3.46 12.27
CA ARG A 234 -9.26 -3.16 13.70
C ARG A 234 -9.05 -4.38 14.59
N SER A 235 -9.25 -5.60 14.09
CA SER A 235 -9.00 -6.84 14.86
C SER A 235 -7.54 -7.03 15.31
N PHE A 236 -6.58 -6.37 14.64
CA PHE A 236 -5.16 -6.44 14.97
C PHE A 236 -4.70 -5.36 15.97
N LEU A 237 -5.44 -4.27 16.12
CA LEU A 237 -5.03 -3.12 16.93
C LEU A 237 -5.44 -3.22 18.41
N GLY A 238 -6.35 -4.14 18.75
CA GLY A 238 -6.95 -4.25 20.08
C GLY A 238 -6.40 -5.35 21.00
N ARG A 239 -5.31 -6.03 20.63
CA ARG A 239 -4.80 -7.17 21.42
C ARG A 239 -3.73 -6.73 22.43
N PRO A 240 -3.97 -6.86 23.75
CA PRO A 240 -2.88 -6.78 24.73
C PRO A 240 -1.92 -7.95 24.52
N LYS A 241 -0.62 -7.67 24.69
CA LYS A 241 0.43 -8.69 24.67
C LYS A 241 0.46 -9.50 25.96
#